data_AF-A0A8F9WKX8-F1
#
_entry.id   AF-A0A8F9WKX8-F1
#
_cell.length_a   1.000
_cell.length_b   1.000
_cell.length_c   1.000
_cell.angle_alpha   90.00
_cell.angle_beta   90.00
_cell.angle_gamma   90.00
#
_symmetry.space_group_name_H-M   'P 1'
#
loop_
_entity.id
_entity.type
_entity.pdbx_description
1 polymer ?
#
loop_
_entity_poly.entity_id
_entity_poly.type
_entity_poly.pdbx_seq_one_letter_code
_entity_poly.pdbx_strand_id
1 'polypeptide(L)'
;MKFLIVFALIAIVSVVSAADADVKEQNQRVEEHVTKCRSKHPIKDEQLALLKDGKVTEGSDDERCFVNCFMEESGIMVDGKIQKEKAIKAFSVRIGEEKAIEAFEKCQSEVGSAKCETALKMHNCFHAQGVY
;
A
#
# COMPACT_ATOMS: atom_id res chain seq x y z
N MET A 1 -35.23 26.59 34.83
CA MET A 1 -34.88 28.00 34.54
C MET A 1 -34.18 28.54 35.79
N LYS A 2 -32.98 29.08 35.85
CA LYS A 2 -31.98 29.63 34.92
C LYS A 2 -30.62 29.39 35.62
N PHE A 3 -29.68 28.70 34.98
CA PHE A 3 -28.52 29.27 34.27
C PHE A 3 -27.57 30.12 35.13
N LEU A 4 -26.26 29.88 34.89
CA LEU A 4 -25.04 30.58 35.35
C LEU A 4 -24.51 30.02 36.68
N ILE A 5 -23.37 29.32 36.77
CA ILE A 5 -22.00 29.58 36.28
C ILE A 5 -21.33 28.20 36.08
N VAL A 6 -21.06 27.68 34.87
CA VAL A 6 -20.01 28.03 33.88
C VAL A 6 -18.58 27.80 34.42
N PHE A 7 -17.79 27.04 33.63
CA PHE A 7 -16.35 26.76 33.76
C PHE A 7 -15.90 25.55 34.60
N ALA A 8 -16.45 24.37 34.28
CA ALA A 8 -15.63 23.17 34.19
C ALA A 8 -15.73 22.61 32.76
N LEU A 9 -15.44 23.49 31.78
CA LEU A 9 -14.98 23.06 30.47
C LEU A 9 -13.60 22.44 30.68
N ILE A 10 -13.60 21.18 31.10
CA ILE A 10 -12.47 20.29 30.93
C ILE A 10 -12.28 20.24 29.42
N ALA A 11 -11.39 21.09 28.94
CA ALA A 11 -10.85 21.00 27.61
C ALA A 11 -10.24 19.60 27.51
N ILE A 12 -10.99 18.69 26.91
CA ILE A 12 -10.44 17.49 26.30
C ILE A 12 -9.60 18.02 25.16
N VAL A 13 -8.40 18.48 25.49
CA VAL A 13 -7.32 18.62 24.52
C VAL A 13 -7.01 17.18 24.15
N SER A 14 -7.62 16.72 23.06
CA SER A 14 -7.22 15.51 22.39
C SER A 14 -5.72 15.64 22.11
N VAL A 15 -4.92 14.96 22.91
CA VAL A 15 -3.48 14.82 22.68
C VAL A 15 -3.38 14.03 21.39
N VAL A 16 -3.28 14.72 20.26
CA VAL A 16 -2.88 14.10 19.00
C VAL A 16 -1.46 13.60 19.25
N SER A 17 -1.34 12.30 19.42
CA SER A 17 -0.06 11.65 19.66
C SER A 17 0.76 11.71 18.37
N ALA A 18 2.08 11.67 18.46
CA ALA A 18 2.94 11.62 17.26
C ALA A 18 2.57 10.43 16.35
N ALA A 19 2.02 9.35 16.92
CA ALA A 19 1.52 8.20 16.16
C ALA A 19 0.32 8.55 15.26
N ASP A 20 -0.54 9.49 15.65
CA ASP A 20 -1.69 9.93 14.85
C ASP A 20 -1.27 10.74 13.62
N ALA A 21 -0.17 11.50 13.74
CA ALA A 21 0.40 12.28 12.63
C ALA A 21 1.02 11.36 11.56
N ASP A 22 1.81 10.37 11.99
CA ASP A 22 2.47 9.42 11.09
C ASP A 22 1.46 8.57 10.30
N VAL A 23 0.39 8.09 10.95
CA VAL A 23 -0.68 7.31 10.27
C VAL A 23 -1.39 8.17 9.22
N LYS A 24 -1.68 9.43 9.53
CA LYS A 24 -2.31 10.35 8.57
C LYS A 24 -1.43 10.59 7.35
N GLU A 25 -0.12 10.76 7.55
CA GLU A 25 0.84 10.99 6.48
C GLU A 25 1.01 9.75 5.56
N GLN A 26 1.02 8.55 6.14
CA GLN A 26 1.05 7.29 5.38
C GLN A 26 -0.21 7.12 4.52
N ASN A 27 -1.39 7.35 5.11
CA ASN A 27 -2.65 7.25 4.38
C ASN A 27 -2.72 8.27 3.23
N GLN A 28 -2.22 9.49 3.45
CA GLN A 28 -2.14 10.50 2.40
C GLN A 28 -1.24 10.05 1.24
N ARG A 29 -0.06 9.47 1.50
CA ARG A 29 0.79 8.92 0.44
C ARG A 29 0.13 7.82 -0.36
N VAL A 30 -0.56 6.89 0.32
CA VAL A 30 -1.29 5.81 -0.36
C VAL A 30 -2.36 6.38 -1.28
N GLU A 31 -3.16 7.33 -0.81
CA GLU A 31 -4.20 7.98 -1.61
C GLU A 31 -3.63 8.80 -2.78
N GLU A 32 -2.50 9.47 -2.58
CA GLU A 32 -1.77 10.18 -3.65
C GLU A 32 -1.30 9.22 -4.73
N HIS A 33 -0.70 8.09 -4.35
CA HIS A 33 -0.25 7.07 -5.30
C HIS A 33 -1.43 6.42 -6.04
N VAL A 34 -2.52 6.08 -5.33
CA VAL A 34 -3.75 5.55 -5.94
C VAL A 34 -4.32 6.53 -6.95
N THR A 35 -4.44 7.80 -6.58
CA THR A 35 -4.96 8.87 -7.45
C THR A 35 -4.09 9.02 -8.70
N LYS A 36 -2.76 9.11 -8.51
CA LYS A 36 -1.81 9.24 -9.61
C LYS A 36 -1.86 8.05 -10.55
N CYS A 37 -1.92 6.83 -10.02
CA CYS A 37 -1.93 5.63 -10.85
C CYS A 37 -3.26 5.40 -11.55
N ARG A 38 -4.40 5.72 -10.92
CA ARG A 38 -5.72 5.71 -11.57
C ARG A 38 -5.81 6.68 -12.74
N SER A 39 -5.11 7.82 -12.68
CA SER A 39 -5.09 8.77 -13.80
C SER A 39 -4.41 8.21 -15.06
N LYS A 40 -3.50 7.24 -14.91
CA LYS A 40 -2.76 6.59 -16.00
C LYS A 40 -3.40 5.26 -16.42
N HIS A 41 -3.91 4.52 -15.43
CA HIS A 41 -4.45 3.17 -15.56
C HIS A 41 -5.82 3.14 -14.86
N PRO A 42 -6.91 3.49 -15.57
CA PRO A 42 -8.21 3.64 -14.97
C PRO A 42 -8.74 2.31 -14.43
N ILE A 43 -8.95 2.25 -13.12
CA ILE A 43 -9.63 1.13 -12.44
C ILE A 43 -10.74 1.66 -11.54
N LYS A 44 -11.83 0.89 -11.44
CA LYS A 44 -12.96 1.18 -10.54
C LYS A 44 -12.62 0.85 -9.08
N ASP A 45 -13.48 1.26 -8.16
CA ASP A 45 -13.33 0.96 -6.74
C ASP A 45 -13.44 -0.53 -6.44
N GLU A 46 -14.31 -1.25 -7.14
CA GLU A 46 -14.46 -2.70 -6.99
C GLU A 46 -13.19 -3.43 -7.43
N GLN A 47 -12.57 -2.99 -8.53
CA GLN A 47 -11.32 -3.55 -9.04
C GLN A 47 -10.16 -3.28 -8.07
N LEU A 48 -10.09 -2.05 -7.52
CA LEU A 48 -9.09 -1.72 -6.51
C LEU A 48 -9.27 -2.58 -5.24
N ALA A 49 -10.50 -2.84 -4.82
CA ALA A 49 -10.78 -3.72 -3.68
C ALA A 49 -10.31 -5.15 -3.95
N LEU A 50 -10.58 -5.69 -5.14
CA LEU A 50 -10.09 -7.02 -5.54
C LEU A 50 -8.57 -7.10 -5.60
N LEU A 51 -7.90 -6.04 -6.07
CA LEU A 51 -6.45 -5.94 -6.06
C LEU A 51 -5.91 -5.94 -4.63
N LYS A 52 -6.47 -5.12 -3.73
CA LYS A 52 -6.08 -5.09 -2.31
C LYS A 52 -6.20 -6.46 -1.63
N ASP A 53 -7.23 -7.22 -1.98
CA ASP A 53 -7.49 -8.57 -1.47
C ASP A 53 -6.67 -9.68 -2.17
N GLY A 54 -5.80 -9.34 -3.12
CA GLY A 54 -5.03 -10.33 -3.88
C GLY A 54 -5.88 -11.29 -4.73
N LYS A 55 -7.10 -10.90 -5.09
CA LYS A 55 -8.08 -11.74 -5.81
C LYS A 55 -8.01 -11.64 -7.33
N VAL A 56 -7.10 -10.82 -7.86
CA VAL A 56 -6.90 -10.64 -9.30
C VAL A 56 -5.69 -11.45 -9.74
N THR A 57 -5.91 -12.56 -10.44
CA THR A 57 -4.82 -13.46 -10.88
C THR A 57 -4.12 -12.96 -12.15
N GLU A 58 -4.88 -12.74 -13.22
CA GLU A 58 -4.35 -12.21 -14.50
C GLU A 58 -4.57 -10.71 -14.66
N GLY A 59 -5.78 -10.25 -14.30
CA GLY A 59 -6.23 -8.86 -14.44
C GLY A 59 -6.33 -8.36 -15.89
N SER A 60 -6.88 -7.17 -16.06
CA SER A 60 -6.75 -6.39 -17.30
C SER A 60 -5.37 -5.73 -17.40
N ASP A 61 -5.06 -5.15 -18.56
CA ASP A 61 -3.84 -4.33 -18.71
C ASP A 61 -3.81 -3.16 -17.73
N ASP A 62 -4.96 -2.50 -17.51
CA ASP A 62 -5.07 -1.40 -16.55
C ASP A 62 -4.87 -1.89 -15.10
N GLU A 63 -5.40 -3.04 -14.71
CA GLU A 63 -5.20 -3.59 -13.35
C GLU A 63 -3.72 -3.94 -13.12
N ARG A 64 -3.09 -4.63 -14.08
CA ARG A 64 -1.66 -4.95 -14.02
C ARG A 64 -0.80 -3.70 -13.95
N CYS A 65 -1.05 -2.73 -14.82
CA CYS A 65 -0.23 -1.53 -14.89
C CYS A 65 -0.54 -0.54 -13.74
N PHE A 66 -1.74 -0.57 -13.18
CA PHE A 66 -2.06 0.13 -11.93
C PHE A 66 -1.17 -0.40 -10.79
N VAL A 67 -1.06 -1.73 -10.62
CA VAL A 67 -0.18 -2.33 -9.61
C VAL A 67 1.27 -1.93 -9.85
N ASN A 68 1.77 -2.04 -11.08
CA ASN A 68 3.13 -1.59 -11.41
C ASN A 68 3.38 -0.13 -11.06
N CYS A 69 2.46 0.76 -11.46
CA CYS A 69 2.56 2.17 -11.13
C CYS A 69 2.61 2.38 -9.61
N PHE A 70 1.73 1.74 -8.85
CA PHE A 70 1.70 1.89 -7.40
C PHE A 70 3.00 1.43 -6.73
N MET A 71 3.55 0.30 -7.20
CA MET A 71 4.83 -0.24 -6.74
C MET A 71 6.01 0.68 -7.12
N GLU A 72 5.97 1.31 -8.29
CA GLU A 72 6.97 2.31 -8.72
C GLU A 72 6.90 3.60 -7.90
N GLU A 73 5.70 4.14 -7.66
CA GLU A 73 5.52 5.33 -6.82
C GLU A 73 5.93 5.08 -5.36
N SER A 74 5.74 3.86 -4.87
CA SER A 74 6.21 3.43 -3.55
C SER A 74 7.73 3.14 -3.50
N GLY A 75 8.41 3.17 -4.64
CA GLY A 75 9.85 2.92 -4.77
C GLY A 75 10.26 1.46 -4.55
N ILE A 76 9.31 0.53 -4.45
CA ILE A 76 9.57 -0.90 -4.28
C ILE A 76 9.83 -1.60 -5.62
N MET A 77 9.48 -0.96 -6.74
CA MET A 77 9.78 -1.43 -8.09
C MET A 77 10.32 -0.29 -8.95
N VAL A 78 11.20 -0.60 -9.90
CA VAL A 78 11.67 0.32 -10.94
C VAL A 78 11.79 -0.47 -12.23
N ASP A 79 11.11 -0.04 -13.30
CA ASP A 79 11.13 -0.68 -14.61
C ASP A 79 10.88 -2.20 -14.56
N GLY A 80 9.87 -2.61 -13.77
CA GLY A 80 9.51 -4.02 -13.59
C GLY A 80 10.47 -4.83 -12.71
N LYS A 81 11.46 -4.19 -12.08
CA LYS A 81 12.41 -4.85 -11.17
C LYS A 81 12.16 -4.43 -9.74
N ILE A 82 11.92 -5.42 -8.88
CA ILE A 82 11.77 -5.18 -7.45
C ILE A 82 13.08 -4.70 -6.81
N GLN A 83 12.97 -3.70 -5.95
CA GLN A 83 14.10 -3.09 -5.26
C GLN A 83 14.22 -3.73 -3.87
N LYS A 84 15.06 -4.76 -3.74
CA LYS A 84 15.18 -5.61 -2.53
C LYS A 84 15.14 -4.83 -1.21
N GLU A 85 16.07 -3.89 -1.04
CA GLU A 85 16.19 -3.13 0.22
C GLU A 85 14.95 -2.28 0.50
N LYS A 86 14.36 -1.67 -0.53
CA LYS A 86 13.15 -0.85 -0.41
C LYS A 86 11.92 -1.71 -0.09
N ALA A 87 11.78 -2.84 -0.77
CA ALA A 87 10.70 -3.80 -0.55
C ALA A 87 10.76 -4.37 0.88
N ILE A 88 11.92 -4.89 1.30
CA ILE A 88 12.12 -5.39 2.67
C ILE A 88 11.79 -4.29 3.67
N LYS A 89 12.39 -3.09 3.54
CA LYS A 89 12.11 -1.98 4.46
C LYS A 89 10.62 -1.63 4.54
N ALA A 90 9.92 -1.59 3.41
CA ALA A 90 8.49 -1.29 3.37
C ALA A 90 7.66 -2.38 4.07
N PHE A 91 7.98 -3.65 3.82
CA PHE A 91 7.23 -4.78 4.38
C PHE A 91 7.54 -5.02 5.87
N SER A 92 8.79 -4.79 6.30
CA SER A 92 9.22 -4.95 7.70
C SER A 92 8.40 -4.13 8.69
N VAL A 93 7.89 -2.97 8.27
CA VAL A 93 7.02 -2.12 9.11
C VAL A 93 5.74 -2.86 9.53
N ARG A 94 5.25 -3.77 8.67
CA ARG A 94 3.99 -4.49 8.87
C ARG A 94 4.18 -5.89 9.43
N ILE A 95 5.15 -6.64 8.88
CA ILE A 95 5.30 -8.07 9.16
C ILE A 95 6.59 -8.43 9.91
N GLY A 96 7.44 -7.45 10.19
CA GLY A 96 8.77 -7.66 10.76
C GLY A 96 9.82 -8.05 9.72
N GLU A 97 11.09 -7.79 10.02
CA GLU A 97 12.20 -7.92 9.07
C GLU A 97 12.43 -9.35 8.58
N GLU A 98 12.41 -10.33 9.49
CA GLU A 98 12.60 -11.74 9.14
C GLU A 98 11.56 -12.23 8.11
N LYS A 99 10.27 -11.96 8.37
CA LYS A 99 9.19 -12.35 7.45
C LYS A 99 9.24 -11.56 6.15
N ALA A 100 9.67 -10.30 6.19
CA ALA A 100 9.86 -9.50 4.98
C ALA A 100 10.98 -10.05 4.08
N ILE A 101 12.08 -10.50 4.67
CA ILE A 101 13.17 -11.19 3.97
C ILE A 101 12.67 -12.50 3.37
N GLU A 102 11.99 -13.33 4.17
CA GLU A 102 11.45 -14.62 3.72
C GLU A 102 10.46 -14.45 2.56
N ALA A 103 9.53 -13.49 2.66
CA ALA A 103 8.58 -13.21 1.60
C ALA A 103 9.28 -12.71 0.32
N PHE A 104 10.29 -11.85 0.46
CA PHE A 104 11.09 -11.41 -0.68
C PHE A 104 11.80 -12.58 -1.36
N GLU A 105 12.45 -13.45 -0.61
CA GLU A 105 13.18 -14.59 -1.16
C GLU A 105 12.27 -15.56 -1.92
N LYS A 106 11.03 -15.76 -1.45
CA LYS A 106 10.03 -16.59 -2.11
C LYS A 106 9.46 -15.96 -3.39
N CYS A 107 9.35 -14.64 -3.44
CA CYS A 107 8.62 -13.94 -4.51
C CYS A 107 9.51 -13.25 -5.55
N GLN A 108 10.80 -13.06 -5.29
CA GLN A 108 11.71 -12.32 -6.19
C GLN A 108 11.87 -12.96 -7.58
N SER A 109 11.55 -14.25 -7.74
CA SER A 109 11.60 -14.96 -9.02
C SER A 109 10.33 -14.82 -9.87
N GLU A 110 9.28 -14.19 -9.35
CA GLU A 110 8.05 -13.96 -10.09
C GLU A 110 8.29 -12.95 -11.23
N VAL A 111 8.20 -13.43 -12.47
CA VAL A 111 8.42 -12.62 -13.67
C VAL A 111 7.30 -12.87 -14.68
N GLY A 112 6.78 -11.78 -15.23
CA GLY A 112 5.80 -11.79 -16.32
C GLY A 112 6.44 -11.51 -17.68
N SER A 113 5.63 -11.53 -18.74
CA SER A 113 6.10 -11.18 -20.09
C SER A 113 6.43 -9.68 -20.23
N ALA A 114 5.86 -8.84 -19.37
CA ALA A 114 6.08 -7.40 -19.32
C ALA A 114 6.14 -6.89 -17.87
N LYS A 115 6.55 -5.64 -17.69
CA LYS A 115 6.67 -5.01 -16.36
C LYS A 115 5.36 -5.03 -15.56
N CYS A 116 4.24 -4.74 -16.21
CA CYS A 116 2.93 -4.71 -15.54
C CYS A 116 2.49 -6.11 -15.06
N GLU A 117 2.74 -7.14 -15.87
CA GLU A 117 2.46 -8.53 -15.48
C GLU A 117 3.39 -9.01 -14.36
N THR A 118 4.67 -8.61 -14.42
CA THR A 118 5.63 -8.88 -13.35
C THR A 118 5.17 -8.27 -12.02
N ALA A 119 4.71 -7.03 -12.04
CA ALA A 119 4.20 -6.36 -10.85
C ALA A 119 2.99 -7.07 -10.25
N LEU A 120 2.00 -7.50 -11.06
CA LEU A 120 0.83 -8.22 -10.55
C LEU A 120 1.21 -9.58 -9.97
N LYS A 121 2.09 -10.34 -10.65
CA LYS A 121 2.58 -11.64 -10.14
C LYS A 121 3.30 -11.50 -8.81
N MET A 122 4.22 -10.54 -8.71
CA MET A 122 4.93 -10.26 -7.45
C MET A 122 3.95 -9.82 -6.35
N HIS A 123 3.03 -8.91 -6.65
CA HIS A 123 1.99 -8.46 -5.71
C HIS A 123 1.20 -9.65 -5.15
N ASN A 124 0.72 -10.55 -6.01
CA ASN A 124 -0.06 -11.71 -5.60
C ASN A 124 0.76 -12.70 -4.77
N CYS A 125 2.03 -12.91 -5.13
CA CYS A 125 2.93 -13.73 -4.33
C CYS A 125 3.11 -13.14 -2.92
N PHE A 126 3.35 -11.83 -2.80
CA PHE A 126 3.47 -11.16 -1.50
C PHE A 126 2.18 -11.21 -0.69
N HIS A 127 1.02 -11.06 -1.32
CA HIS A 127 -0.27 -11.24 -0.66
C HIS A 127 -0.40 -12.67 -0.12
N ALA A 128 0.00 -13.69 -0.88
CA ALA A 128 0.01 -15.09 -0.44
C ALA A 128 0.99 -15.36 0.73
N GLN A 129 2.03 -14.54 0.90
CA GLN A 129 2.94 -14.60 2.05
C GLN A 129 2.45 -13.76 3.25
N GLY A 130 1.28 -13.12 3.17
CA GLY A 130 0.72 -12.31 4.25
C GLY A 130 1.40 -10.95 4.44
N VAL A 131 2.02 -10.41 3.38
CA VAL A 131 2.64 -9.06 3.40
C VAL A 131 1.58 -7.95 3.46
N TYR A 132 0.44 -8.18 2.79
CA TYR A 132 -0.66 -7.23 2.68
C TYR A 132 -1.82 -7.57 3.60
#